data_AF-A0A4U5MUF6-F1
#
_entry.id   AF-A0A4U5MUF6-F1
#
_cell.length_a   1.000
_cell.length_b   1.000
_cell.length_c   1.000
_cell.angle_alpha   90.00
_cell.angle_beta   90.00
_cell.angle_gamma   90.00
#
_symmetry.space_group_name_H-M   'P 1'
#
loop_
_entity.id
_entity.type
_entity.pdbx_description
1 polymer ?
#
loop_
_entity_poly.entity_id
_entity_poly.type
_entity_poly.pdbx_seq_one_letter_code
_entity_poly.pdbx_strand_id
1 'polypeptide(L)'
;MGVTMARPIIKGLKVKILMIYTFIGIAGGNYGLCLCASAATETWEGCNTVNGFAPGTCRSANATCTVDPENCQVNNYASLLDKANKNLIREGRKTYAIWSTKDEIITNKNLVFGRYTSSFPTMDNHIEFHDYNHMDTKDKTVQQQYEWVQH
;
A
#
# COMPACT_ATOMS: atom_id res chain seq x y z
N MET A 1 6.25 -2.65 -7.88
CA MET A 1 4.90 -2.24 -8.33
C MET A 1 4.61 -0.81 -7.87
N GLY A 2 4.00 0.04 -8.72
CA GLY A 2 4.15 1.51 -8.61
C GLY A 2 2.88 2.35 -8.38
N VAL A 3 1.74 1.71 -8.09
CA VAL A 3 0.45 2.42 -8.03
C VAL A 3 0.25 3.24 -6.76
N THR A 4 0.90 2.90 -5.65
CA THR A 4 0.77 3.62 -4.36
C THR A 4 1.05 5.12 -4.52
N MET A 5 2.10 5.44 -5.26
CA MET A 5 2.55 6.82 -5.50
C MET A 5 1.64 7.58 -6.48
N ALA A 6 0.85 6.89 -7.30
CA ALA A 6 -0.11 7.49 -8.23
C ALA A 6 -1.45 7.84 -7.57
N ARG A 7 -1.82 7.16 -6.47
CA ARG A 7 -3.10 7.38 -5.75
C ARG A 7 -3.36 8.85 -5.40
N PRO A 8 -2.41 9.63 -4.85
CA PRO A 8 -2.61 11.05 -4.60
C PRO A 8 -3.03 11.85 -5.84
N ILE A 9 -2.41 11.57 -6.99
CA ILE A 9 -2.67 12.28 -8.25
C ILE A 9 -4.06 11.91 -8.77
N ILE A 10 -4.39 10.61 -8.76
CA ILE A 10 -5.70 10.09 -9.15
C ILE A 10 -6.82 10.72 -8.32
N LYS A 11 -6.61 10.84 -7.01
CA LYS A 11 -7.56 11.47 -6.08
C LYS A 11 -7.67 12.99 -6.21
N GLY A 12 -7.08 13.57 -7.26
CA GLY A 12 -7.26 14.98 -7.61
C GLY A 12 -6.40 15.94 -6.80
N LEU A 13 -5.28 15.50 -6.19
CA LEU A 13 -4.42 16.41 -5.43
C LEU A 13 -3.61 17.40 -6.31
N LYS A 14 -3.56 17.21 -7.65
CA LYS A 14 -2.95 18.18 -8.59
C LYS A 14 -3.58 18.27 -10.00
N VAL A 15 -4.28 17.24 -10.50
CA VAL A 15 -4.88 17.24 -11.85
C VAL A 15 -6.20 16.47 -11.82
N LYS A 16 -7.25 17.01 -12.46
CA LYS A 16 -8.54 16.32 -12.65
C LYS A 16 -8.37 15.28 -13.77
N ILE A 17 -7.90 14.09 -13.42
CA ILE A 17 -7.80 12.97 -14.37
C ILE A 17 -9.23 12.56 -14.80
N LEU A 18 -9.41 12.27 -16.10
CA LEU A 18 -10.62 11.66 -16.64
C LEU A 18 -10.96 10.38 -15.85
N MET A 19 -12.23 10.18 -15.55
CA MET A 19 -12.72 9.10 -14.67
C MET A 19 -12.01 7.74 -14.92
N ILE A 20 -11.29 7.24 -13.91
CA ILE A 20 -10.73 5.88 -13.94
C ILE A 20 -11.88 4.90 -13.68
N TYR A 21 -12.12 3.98 -14.62
CA TYR A 21 -13.16 2.96 -14.44
C TYR A 21 -12.74 1.92 -13.42
N THR A 22 -11.57 1.29 -13.61
CA THR A 22 -11.02 0.28 -12.70
C THR A 22 -9.60 0.63 -12.30
N PHE A 23 -9.33 0.59 -11.00
CA PHE A 23 -8.00 0.74 -10.41
C PHE A 23 -7.62 -0.55 -9.68
N ILE A 24 -6.46 -1.13 -10.00
CA ILE A 24 -5.94 -2.34 -9.35
C ILE A 24 -4.61 -2.03 -8.69
N GLY A 25 -4.58 -2.13 -7.36
CA GLY A 25 -3.37 -2.00 -6.56
C GLY A 25 -2.65 -3.34 -6.41
N ILE A 26 -1.54 -3.57 -7.13
CA ILE A 26 -0.78 -4.82 -7.04
C ILE A 26 0.45 -4.59 -6.16
N ALA A 27 0.55 -5.38 -5.08
CA ALA A 27 1.56 -5.33 -4.01
C ALA A 27 2.09 -3.91 -3.71
N GLY A 28 1.15 -3.08 -3.23
CA GLY A 28 1.39 -1.68 -2.89
C GLY A 28 1.95 -1.49 -1.47
N GLY A 29 2.76 -0.46 -1.27
CA GLY A 29 3.21 -0.03 0.07
C GLY A 29 2.32 1.07 0.65
N ASN A 30 0.99 0.93 0.60
CA ASN A 30 0.07 2.03 0.91
C ASN A 30 0.11 2.49 2.37
N TYR A 31 0.55 1.63 3.28
CA TYR A 31 0.79 1.98 4.69
C TYR A 31 2.28 2.00 5.04
N GLY A 32 3.14 2.14 4.01
CA GLY A 32 4.58 2.13 4.11
C GLY A 32 5.17 0.72 4.10
N LEU A 33 6.47 0.62 4.38
CA LEU A 33 7.21 -0.65 4.40
C LEU A 33 8.01 -0.74 5.69
N CYS A 34 8.06 -1.92 6.31
CA CYS A 34 8.82 -2.09 7.54
C CYS A 34 10.32 -1.88 7.37
N LEU A 35 10.85 -2.14 6.17
CA LEU A 35 12.23 -1.79 5.84
C LEU A 35 12.50 -0.29 5.99
N CYS A 36 11.48 0.56 5.83
CA CYS A 36 11.57 2.02 5.98
C CYS A 36 11.24 2.53 7.40
N ALA A 37 11.09 1.63 8.38
CA ALA A 37 10.76 2.03 9.75
C ALA A 37 11.98 2.48 10.57
N SER A 38 13.20 2.23 10.08
CA SER A 38 14.43 2.52 10.82
C SER A 38 15.00 3.90 10.47
N ALA A 39 15.66 4.56 11.45
CA ALA A 39 16.40 5.79 11.20
C ALA A 39 17.55 5.59 10.19
N ALA A 40 18.12 4.39 10.11
CA ALA A 40 19.19 4.06 9.17
C ALA A 40 18.72 4.08 7.70
N THR A 41 17.43 3.88 7.45
CA THR A 41 16.82 3.89 6.12
C THR A 41 16.17 5.22 5.76
N GLU A 42 16.09 6.18 6.69
CA GLU A 42 15.43 7.47 6.45
C GLU A 42 16.13 8.30 5.36
N THR A 43 17.45 8.12 5.19
CA THR A 43 18.23 8.77 4.12
C THR A 43 18.04 8.11 2.76
N TRP A 44 17.33 6.98 2.67
CA TRP A 44 17.01 6.37 1.39
C TRP A 44 15.83 7.13 0.79
N GLU A 45 15.99 7.59 -0.45
CA GLU A 45 14.96 8.35 -1.16
C GLU A 45 13.60 7.61 -1.18
N GLY A 46 13.60 6.27 -1.23
CA GLY A 46 12.38 5.47 -1.16
C GLY A 46 11.70 5.41 0.22
N CYS A 47 12.37 5.79 1.30
CA CYS A 47 11.90 5.62 2.68
C CYS A 47 11.69 6.94 3.42
N ASN A 48 11.82 8.09 2.75
CA ASN A 48 11.65 9.39 3.39
C ASN A 48 10.19 9.65 3.83
N THR A 49 10.01 10.63 4.73
CA THR A 49 8.72 10.98 5.35
C THR A 49 7.85 11.93 4.52
N VAL A 50 8.27 12.32 3.32
CA VAL A 50 7.53 13.23 2.44
C VAL A 50 6.80 12.45 1.34
N ASN A 51 7.56 11.76 0.50
CA ASN A 51 7.09 10.99 -0.66
C ASN A 51 7.71 9.59 -0.72
N GLY A 52 8.22 9.07 0.40
CA GLY A 52 8.67 7.69 0.51
C GLY A 52 7.64 6.76 1.13
N PHE A 53 8.13 5.61 1.58
CA PHE A 53 7.36 4.53 2.21
C PHE A 53 7.55 4.46 3.72
N ALA A 54 7.87 5.58 4.39
CA ALA A 54 7.91 5.62 5.85
C ALA A 54 6.54 5.18 6.43
N PRO A 55 6.49 4.08 7.21
CA PRO A 55 5.25 3.49 7.70
C PRO A 55 4.65 4.23 8.90
N GLY A 56 5.28 5.33 9.30
CA GLY A 56 4.94 6.07 10.50
C GLY A 56 5.36 5.36 11.78
N THR A 57 4.73 5.76 12.87
CA THR A 57 5.10 5.39 14.23
C THR A 57 3.88 4.93 14.99
N CYS A 58 4.03 3.82 15.71
CA CYS A 58 3.02 3.28 16.60
C CYS A 58 3.35 3.60 18.05
N ARG A 59 2.39 4.16 18.78
CA ARG A 59 2.57 4.52 20.20
C ARG A 59 2.11 3.39 21.13
N SER A 60 2.72 2.21 21.01
CA SER A 60 2.53 1.10 21.95
C SER A 60 3.89 0.62 22.45
N ALA A 61 3.94 0.20 23.72
CA ALA A 61 5.18 -0.02 24.48
C ALA A 61 6.11 -1.09 23.90
N ASN A 62 5.66 -1.90 22.92
CA ASN A 62 6.45 -2.92 22.23
C ASN A 62 6.19 -2.95 20.71
N ALA A 63 5.65 -1.87 20.14
CA ALA A 63 5.28 -1.87 18.73
C ALA A 63 6.53 -1.84 17.85
N THR A 64 6.84 -2.99 17.26
CA THR A 64 7.71 -3.06 16.09
C THR A 64 6.85 -3.08 14.84
N CYS A 65 7.36 -2.57 13.72
CA CYS A 65 6.61 -2.58 12.47
C CYS A 65 6.15 -3.99 12.06
N THR A 66 6.92 -5.01 12.43
CA THR A 66 6.66 -6.40 12.06
C THR A 66 5.60 -7.09 12.93
N VAL A 67 5.32 -6.57 14.11
CA VAL A 67 4.35 -7.14 15.05
C VAL A 67 3.02 -6.40 14.89
N ASP A 68 1.92 -7.12 15.03
CA ASP A 68 0.59 -6.55 15.20
C ASP A 68 0.42 -6.13 16.67
N PRO A 69 0.59 -4.84 17.01
CA PRO A 69 0.48 -4.42 18.39
C PRO A 69 -1.00 -4.18 18.68
N GLU A 70 -1.54 -4.81 19.73
CA GLU A 70 -2.90 -4.55 20.18
C GLU A 70 -3.13 -3.02 20.33
N ASN A 71 -4.18 -2.52 19.68
CA ASN A 71 -4.58 -1.11 19.68
C ASN A 71 -3.55 -0.13 19.12
N CYS A 72 -2.71 -0.56 18.16
CA CYS A 72 -1.76 0.32 17.49
C CYS A 72 -2.42 1.41 16.63
N GLN A 73 -2.45 2.64 17.15
CA GLN A 73 -2.77 3.82 16.35
C GLN A 73 -1.51 4.38 15.70
N VAL A 74 -1.27 3.98 14.45
CA VAL A 74 -0.15 4.48 13.66
C VAL A 74 -0.41 5.91 13.19
N ASN A 75 0.54 6.79 13.49
CA ASN A 75 0.56 8.19 13.05
C ASN A 75 1.86 8.49 12.30
N ASN A 76 1.96 9.67 11.69
CA ASN A 76 3.20 10.14 11.04
C ASN A 76 3.68 9.28 9.85
N TYR A 77 2.75 8.70 9.09
CA TYR A 77 3.10 8.15 7.77
C TYR A 77 3.80 9.19 6.90
N ALA A 78 4.53 8.73 5.88
CA ALA A 78 5.01 9.64 4.84
C ALA A 78 3.84 10.52 4.33
N SER A 79 4.08 11.84 4.19
CA SER A 79 3.02 12.84 3.93
C SER A 79 2.15 12.45 2.74
N LEU A 80 2.74 11.87 1.70
CA LEU A 80 2.03 11.38 0.52
C LEU A 80 1.06 10.24 0.83
N LEU A 81 1.49 9.25 1.62
CA LEU A 81 0.68 8.11 2.03
C LEU A 81 -0.46 8.56 2.94
N ASP A 82 -0.17 9.43 3.91
CA ASP A 82 -1.16 9.98 4.83
C ASP A 82 -2.27 10.71 4.05
N LYS A 83 -1.90 11.56 3.09
CA LYS A 83 -2.85 12.27 2.21
C LYS A 83 -3.67 11.30 1.36
N ALA A 84 -3.04 10.27 0.76
CA ALA A 84 -3.75 9.30 -0.07
C ALA A 84 -4.74 8.45 0.74
N ASN A 85 -4.39 8.08 1.97
CA ASN A 85 -5.21 7.23 2.83
C ASN A 85 -6.34 8.01 3.53
N LYS A 86 -6.14 9.28 3.86
CA LYS A 86 -7.20 10.13 4.44
C LYS A 86 -8.20 10.63 3.40
N ASN A 87 -7.81 10.73 2.13
CA ASN A 87 -8.70 11.17 1.06
C ASN A 87 -9.68 10.05 0.67
N LEU A 88 -10.99 10.29 0.84
CA LEU A 88 -12.06 9.33 0.54
C LEU A 88 -12.49 9.32 -0.93
N ILE A 89 -11.93 10.20 -1.77
CA ILE A 89 -12.09 10.10 -3.23
C ILE A 89 -11.53 8.74 -3.66
N ARG A 90 -12.35 7.99 -4.41
CA ARG A 90 -11.98 6.66 -4.89
C ARG A 90 -11.00 6.77 -6.06
N GLU A 91 -10.05 5.85 -6.11
CA GLU A 91 -9.06 5.77 -7.20
C GLU A 91 -9.68 5.35 -8.53
N GLY A 92 -10.88 4.77 -8.50
CA GLY A 92 -11.68 4.46 -9.67
C GLY A 92 -13.13 4.21 -9.29
N ARG A 93 -13.98 3.99 -10.29
CA ARG A 93 -15.35 3.50 -10.06
C ARG A 93 -15.31 2.15 -9.35
N LYS A 94 -14.39 1.30 -9.78
CA LYS A 94 -14.05 0.01 -9.17
C LYS A 94 -12.61 0.01 -8.71
N THR A 95 -12.37 -0.52 -7.52
CA THR A 95 -11.07 -0.46 -6.86
C THR A 95 -10.73 -1.82 -6.26
N TYR A 96 -9.58 -2.36 -6.63
CA TYR A 96 -9.16 -3.70 -6.19
C TYR A 96 -7.73 -3.69 -5.69
N ALA A 97 -7.37 -4.72 -4.93
CA ALA A 97 -5.99 -4.94 -4.49
C ALA A 97 -5.58 -6.41 -4.67
N ILE A 98 -4.30 -6.63 -5.00
CA ILE A 98 -3.69 -7.95 -5.11
C ILE A 98 -2.41 -7.93 -4.29
N TRP A 99 -2.20 -8.92 -3.44
CA TRP A 99 -0.91 -9.09 -2.75
C TRP A 99 -0.58 -10.55 -2.50
N SER A 100 0.66 -10.79 -2.08
CA SER A 100 1.14 -12.08 -1.64
C SER A 100 1.75 -11.99 -0.26
N THR A 101 1.50 -13.00 0.57
CA THR A 101 2.15 -13.15 1.88
C THR A 101 3.59 -13.65 1.79
N LYS A 102 4.06 -14.06 0.60
CA LYS A 102 5.45 -14.44 0.32
C LYS A 102 6.22 -13.42 -0.51
N ASP A 103 5.71 -12.20 -0.63
CA ASP A 103 6.41 -11.08 -1.24
C ASP A 103 7.70 -10.77 -0.45
N GLU A 104 8.85 -10.99 -1.08
CA GLU A 104 10.19 -10.84 -0.54
C GLU A 104 10.64 -9.37 -0.40
N ILE A 105 9.92 -8.43 -1.02
CA ILE A 105 10.21 -7.00 -0.95
C ILE A 105 9.35 -6.33 0.12
N ILE A 106 8.05 -6.64 0.15
CA ILE A 106 7.15 -6.14 1.20
C ILE A 106 7.48 -6.81 2.53
N THR A 107 7.80 -8.12 2.48
CA THR A 107 8.10 -8.97 3.64
C THR A 107 6.94 -9.03 4.64
N ASN A 108 7.18 -9.66 5.80
CA ASN A 108 6.27 -9.71 6.94
C ASN A 108 4.81 -10.08 6.59
N LYS A 109 4.62 -10.99 5.63
CA LYS A 109 3.29 -11.41 5.16
C LYS A 109 2.40 -10.23 4.75
N ASN A 110 2.98 -9.19 4.15
CA ASN A 110 2.31 -7.97 3.74
C ASN A 110 1.79 -7.08 4.90
N LEU A 111 2.22 -7.34 6.15
CA LEU A 111 1.77 -6.60 7.34
C LEU A 111 2.75 -5.50 7.75
N VAL A 112 2.19 -4.35 8.10
CA VAL A 112 2.87 -3.19 8.71
C VAL A 112 2.03 -2.75 9.89
N PHE A 113 2.55 -2.87 11.11
CA PHE A 113 1.81 -2.64 12.36
C PHE A 113 0.44 -3.33 12.39
N GLY A 114 0.41 -4.62 11.99
CA GLY A 114 -0.83 -5.41 11.94
C GLY A 114 -1.77 -5.12 10.76
N ARG A 115 -1.43 -4.16 9.89
CA ARG A 115 -2.25 -3.80 8.73
C ARG A 115 -1.63 -4.27 7.42
N TYR A 116 -2.44 -4.85 6.54
CA TYR A 116 -2.00 -5.16 5.17
C TYR A 116 -1.59 -3.90 4.43
N THR A 117 -0.29 -3.73 4.14
CA THR A 117 0.22 -2.51 3.50
C THR A 117 -0.24 -2.38 2.06
N SER A 118 -0.50 -3.49 1.38
CA SER A 118 -1.10 -3.48 0.03
C SER A 118 -2.57 -3.08 -0.02
N SER A 119 -3.27 -3.11 1.11
CA SER A 119 -4.65 -2.63 1.19
C SER A 119 -4.74 -1.11 1.08
N PHE A 120 -5.93 -0.58 0.81
CA PHE A 120 -6.19 0.85 0.91
C PHE A 120 -7.66 1.14 1.23
N PRO A 121 -8.01 2.31 1.82
CA PRO A 121 -9.32 2.53 2.42
C PRO A 121 -10.52 2.45 1.47
N THR A 122 -10.29 2.78 0.20
CA THR A 122 -11.33 2.93 -0.83
C THR A 122 -11.43 1.72 -1.75
N MET A 123 -10.81 0.58 -1.41
CA MET A 123 -10.89 -0.67 -2.19
C MET A 123 -12.24 -1.39 -2.00
N ASP A 124 -12.79 -1.94 -3.07
CA ASP A 124 -14.01 -2.75 -3.06
C ASP A 124 -13.73 -4.21 -2.68
N ASN A 125 -12.62 -4.76 -3.18
CA ASN A 125 -12.24 -6.14 -2.91
C ASN A 125 -10.72 -6.34 -3.01
N HIS A 126 -10.25 -7.49 -2.55
CA HIS A 126 -8.86 -7.90 -2.68
C HIS A 126 -8.72 -9.41 -2.91
N ILE A 127 -7.55 -9.82 -3.40
CA ILE A 127 -7.12 -11.22 -3.43
C ILE A 127 -5.73 -11.33 -2.81
N GLU A 128 -5.59 -12.34 -1.97
CA GLU A 128 -4.34 -12.70 -1.30
C GLU A 128 -3.82 -14.03 -1.86
N PHE A 129 -2.53 -14.03 -2.21
CA PHE A 129 -1.78 -15.23 -2.58
C PHE A 129 -0.77 -15.61 -1.49
N HIS A 130 -0.26 -16.84 -1.53
CA HIS A 130 0.62 -17.38 -0.49
C HIS A 130 1.95 -17.96 -1.01
N ASP A 131 2.20 -17.82 -2.30
CA ASP A 131 3.27 -18.50 -3.01
C ASP A 131 3.97 -17.62 -4.06
N TYR A 132 3.53 -16.37 -4.21
CA TYR A 132 4.10 -15.44 -5.19
C TYR A 132 5.15 -14.53 -4.56
N ASN A 133 6.29 -14.39 -5.24
CA ASN A 133 7.25 -13.32 -4.99
C ASN A 133 6.67 -11.95 -5.44
N HIS A 134 7.41 -10.87 -5.22
CA HIS A 134 6.95 -9.51 -5.55
C HIS A 134 6.55 -9.41 -7.03
N MET A 135 7.40 -9.90 -7.94
CA MET A 135 7.14 -9.81 -9.37
C MET A 135 6.04 -10.77 -9.83
N ASP A 136 6.00 -11.98 -9.29
CA ASP A 136 4.97 -12.98 -9.54
C ASP A 136 3.56 -12.45 -9.23
N THR A 137 3.43 -11.63 -8.18
CA THR A 137 2.16 -11.01 -7.80
C THR A 137 1.57 -10.17 -8.94
N LYS A 138 2.41 -9.60 -9.82
CA LYS A 138 2.01 -8.93 -11.06
C LYS A 138 1.92 -9.91 -12.23
N ASP A 139 2.93 -10.75 -12.42
CA ASP A 139 3.11 -11.51 -13.66
C ASP A 139 2.22 -12.76 -13.74
N LYS A 140 1.89 -13.39 -12.59
CA LYS A 140 1.05 -14.60 -12.53
C LYS A 140 -0.44 -14.29 -12.32
N THR A 141 -0.80 -13.03 -12.10
CA THR A 141 -2.19 -12.63 -11.81
C THR A 141 -2.89 -11.95 -12.99
N VAL A 142 -2.33 -12.08 -14.20
CA VAL A 142 -2.85 -11.44 -15.42
C VAL A 142 -4.31 -11.82 -15.68
N GLN A 143 -4.69 -13.08 -15.47
CA GLN A 143 -6.09 -13.51 -15.60
C GLN A 143 -7.00 -12.74 -14.65
N GLN A 144 -6.62 -12.60 -13.39
CA GLN A 144 -7.40 -11.86 -12.41
C GLN A 144 -7.51 -10.37 -12.75
N GLN A 145 -6.41 -9.78 -13.23
CA GLN A 145 -6.38 -8.39 -13.68
C GLN A 145 -7.36 -8.19 -14.85
N TYR A 146 -7.40 -9.12 -15.80
CA TYR A 146 -8.32 -9.07 -16.92
C TYR A 146 -9.78 -9.17 -16.46
N GLU A 147 -10.13 -10.15 -15.63
CA GLU A 147 -11.49 -10.33 -15.10
C GLU A 147 -12.02 -9.07 -14.40
N TRP A 148 -11.19 -8.38 -13.61
CA TRP A 148 -11.60 -7.15 -12.93
C TRP A 148 -11.72 -5.92 -13.83
N VAL A 149 -11.03 -5.89 -14.97
CA VAL A 149 -11.12 -4.78 -15.92
C VAL A 149 -12.33 -4.94 -16.86
N GLN A 150 -12.76 -6.17 -17.14
CA GLN A 150 -13.91 -6.43 -18.03
C GLN A 150 -15.26 -6.11 -17.41
N HIS A 151 -15.36 -6.05 -16.08
CA HIS A 151 -16.61 -5.82 -15.38
C HIS A 151 -16.57 -4.49 -14.68
#